data_AF-M5SRF7-F1
#
_entry.id   AF-M5SRF7-F1
#
_cell.length_a   1.000
_cell.length_b   1.000
_cell.length_c   1.000
_cell.angle_alpha   90.00
_cell.angle_beta   90.00
_cell.angle_gamma   90.00
#
_symmetry.space_group_name_H-M   'P 1'
#
loop_
_entity.id
_entity.type
_entity.pdbx_description
1 polymer ?
#
loop_
_entity_poly.entity_id
_entity_poly.type
_entity_poly.pdbx_seq_one_letter_code
_entity_poly.pdbx_strand_id
1 'polypeptide(L)'
;MFLLPAMVTLAQESYPVHPDTVAKEGVPRGVVTAHRFTDSTIYPGTERDYFVYVPAQYNESSPAALMVMQDGDKYVREKGEYRLNHVFDNLIHRGEMPVTIAVCVNPGVVPGGEGAQDRFNRSFEYDTVSDRYASFLIDELIPEVRKSYAITDNPNLRAIGGSSSGAIAAFGVAWHRSDQFRRVFSTVGTYVGLRGGNEYPTLVRKHEPKPLRVFLQDGSNDLNIYGGSWWHANQTMLASLQWAGYQVKNVWGEGGHNGKHGAAIFPDAMKWLWKDFDRPIETNVSEHPEIRDRLIEGESWKLVSEGHKYTEGPAVAPNGDVSFIDGPRGEIWKIAAGTNKATKFVDDLPGVSALMYDAAGRLYCARNKALTVTRIDPDGRRTDLCSGVSCNDLVVLEHGIYFTGPTEQAVWYLPIDADGNPRGDGKPIQAGKGPKKPNGLIVTPDRRFLMVVDAEGRYVWSYKIDAATGKLLYGQPYSYVHTPQDDMIGGADGVTMTKDGSLLVATKLGIQIIDPPGRVHLILSRPSLSGKLSNCVLAGENMSTLYVTCGSKVFSRATKLDGIAPWQPAVQPPKPRL
;
A
#
# COMPACT_ATOMS: atom_id res chain seq x y z
N MET A 1 23.10 -52.07 -30.03
CA MET A 1 23.84 -51.25 -29.04
C MET A 1 22.84 -50.30 -28.41
N PHE A 2 22.27 -50.68 -27.27
CA PHE A 2 21.31 -49.85 -26.53
C PHE A 2 22.11 -48.86 -25.68
N LEU A 3 21.97 -47.56 -25.96
CA LEU A 3 22.46 -46.49 -25.10
C LEU A 3 21.55 -46.38 -23.88
N LEU A 4 22.05 -46.79 -22.71
CA LEU A 4 21.45 -46.47 -21.42
C LEU A 4 21.51 -44.95 -21.18
N PRO A 5 20.43 -44.30 -20.71
CA PRO A 5 20.53 -42.94 -20.23
C PRO A 5 21.34 -42.92 -18.94
N ALA A 6 22.39 -42.11 -18.90
CA ALA A 6 23.13 -41.86 -17.67
C ALA A 6 22.19 -41.18 -16.67
N MET A 7 21.87 -41.87 -15.57
CA MET A 7 21.24 -41.25 -14.41
C MET A 7 22.25 -40.26 -13.82
N VAL A 8 21.99 -38.97 -13.99
CA VAL A 8 22.64 -37.93 -13.21
C VAL A 8 22.13 -38.10 -11.78
N THR A 9 22.93 -38.73 -10.94
CA THR A 9 22.72 -38.76 -9.49
C THR A 9 23.07 -37.36 -8.98
N LEU A 10 22.06 -36.50 -8.82
CA LEU A 10 22.24 -35.27 -8.04
C LEU A 10 22.64 -35.69 -6.63
N ALA A 11 23.85 -35.31 -6.20
CA ALA A 11 24.32 -35.57 -4.85
C ALA A 11 23.28 -35.02 -3.86
N GLN A 12 22.78 -35.88 -2.98
CA GLN A 12 21.79 -35.48 -1.99
C GLN A 12 22.43 -34.49 -1.03
N GLU A 13 21.91 -33.26 -0.99
CA GLU A 13 22.39 -32.26 -0.03
C GLU A 13 22.33 -32.79 1.39
N SER A 14 23.45 -32.64 2.11
CA SER A 14 23.60 -33.00 3.50
C SER A 14 24.15 -31.80 4.25
N TYR A 15 23.45 -31.39 5.30
CA TYR A 15 23.85 -30.32 6.18
C TYR A 15 24.05 -30.89 7.58
N PRO A 16 25.07 -30.44 8.33
CA PRO A 16 25.24 -30.87 9.72
C PRO A 16 24.02 -30.47 10.55
N VAL A 17 23.64 -31.31 11.51
CA VAL A 17 22.57 -30.98 12.46
C VAL A 17 23.04 -29.79 13.30
N HIS A 18 22.32 -28.68 13.21
CA HIS A 18 22.65 -27.49 13.99
C HIS A 18 22.42 -27.76 15.49
N PRO A 19 23.36 -27.44 16.40
CA PRO A 19 23.25 -27.78 17.83
C PRO A 19 21.98 -27.28 18.53
N ASP A 20 21.46 -26.13 18.10
CA ASP A 20 20.21 -25.56 18.65
C ASP A 20 18.93 -26.28 18.17
N THR A 21 19.02 -27.22 17.22
CA THR A 21 17.87 -28.07 16.81
C THR A 21 17.71 -29.32 17.67
N VAL A 22 18.60 -29.51 18.64
CA VAL A 22 18.62 -30.66 19.55
C VAL A 22 18.22 -30.18 20.95
N ALA A 23 17.38 -30.96 21.64
CA ALA A 23 17.05 -30.70 23.03
C ALA A 23 18.32 -30.76 23.89
N LYS A 24 18.53 -29.75 24.74
CA LYS A 24 19.67 -29.68 25.65
C LYS A 24 19.22 -29.97 27.08
N GLU A 25 20.10 -30.61 27.85
CA GLU A 25 19.89 -30.82 29.28
C GLU A 25 19.84 -29.47 30.02
N GLY A 26 18.94 -29.35 31.01
CA GLY A 26 18.76 -28.11 31.78
C GLY A 26 17.98 -27.00 31.08
N VAL A 27 17.66 -27.12 29.78
CA VAL A 27 16.84 -26.13 29.06
C VAL A 27 15.35 -26.39 29.30
N PRO A 28 14.58 -25.43 29.85
CA PRO A 28 13.14 -25.55 30.01
C PRO A 28 12.42 -25.81 28.69
N ARG A 29 11.44 -26.73 28.69
CA ARG A 29 10.76 -27.19 27.48
C ARG A 29 9.39 -26.56 27.34
N GLY A 30 9.15 -25.90 26.22
CA GLY A 30 7.83 -25.46 25.83
C GLY A 30 6.90 -26.61 25.45
N VAL A 31 5.63 -26.29 25.25
CA VAL A 31 4.57 -27.23 24.90
C VAL A 31 3.95 -26.84 23.56
N VAL A 32 3.73 -27.82 22.69
CA VAL A 32 2.98 -27.65 21.44
C VAL A 32 1.59 -28.25 21.63
N THR A 33 0.56 -27.47 21.30
CA THR A 33 -0.85 -27.91 21.28
C THR A 33 -1.40 -27.82 19.87
N ALA A 34 -2.25 -28.77 19.48
CA ALA A 34 -2.89 -28.81 18.16
C ALA A 34 -4.35 -28.36 18.27
N HIS A 35 -4.79 -27.58 17.30
CA HIS A 35 -6.11 -26.94 17.24
C HIS A 35 -6.64 -26.96 15.82
N ARG A 36 -7.94 -26.71 15.67
CA ARG A 36 -8.62 -26.60 14.37
C ARG A 36 -9.39 -25.29 14.30
N PHE A 37 -9.39 -24.65 13.13
CA PHE A 37 -10.11 -23.42 12.84
C PHE A 37 -11.00 -23.62 11.60
N THR A 38 -12.30 -23.40 11.74
CA THR A 38 -13.34 -23.67 10.72
C THR A 38 -14.17 -22.45 10.35
N ASP A 39 -14.05 -21.37 11.12
CA ASP A 39 -15.05 -20.29 11.13
C ASP A 39 -14.53 -19.03 10.43
N SER A 40 -13.77 -19.21 9.34
CA SER A 40 -13.22 -18.08 8.59
C SER A 40 -14.29 -17.40 7.73
N THR A 41 -14.46 -16.10 7.91
CA THR A 41 -15.29 -15.24 7.06
C THR A 41 -14.49 -14.66 5.89
N ILE A 42 -13.18 -14.50 6.07
CA ILE A 42 -12.25 -14.02 5.02
C ILE A 42 -11.96 -15.11 3.98
N TYR A 43 -11.88 -16.38 4.41
CA TYR A 43 -11.78 -17.55 3.56
C TYR A 43 -12.94 -18.52 3.83
N PRO A 44 -14.14 -18.25 3.28
CA PRO A 44 -15.34 -19.01 3.60
C PRO A 44 -15.22 -20.52 3.32
N GLY A 45 -15.74 -21.31 4.26
CA GLY A 45 -15.84 -22.77 4.16
C GLY A 45 -14.52 -23.52 4.31
N THR A 46 -13.42 -22.83 4.64
CA THR A 46 -12.15 -23.52 4.88
C THR A 46 -12.07 -24.10 6.29
N GLU A 47 -11.51 -25.29 6.38
CA GLU A 47 -11.02 -25.88 7.60
C GLU A 47 -9.49 -25.93 7.56
N ARG A 48 -8.84 -25.68 8.70
CA ARG A 48 -7.38 -25.74 8.82
C ARG A 48 -6.96 -26.13 10.23
N ASP A 49 -5.88 -26.89 10.31
CA ASP A 49 -5.22 -27.14 11.59
C ASP A 49 -4.19 -26.04 11.87
N TYR A 50 -4.04 -25.69 13.13
CA TYR A 50 -2.97 -24.82 13.60
C TYR A 50 -2.40 -25.34 14.92
N PHE A 51 -1.16 -24.99 15.19
CA PHE A 51 -0.42 -25.45 16.35
C PHE A 51 0.10 -24.24 17.13
N VAL A 52 0.00 -24.30 18.45
CA VAL A 52 0.51 -23.24 19.32
C VAL A 52 1.64 -23.81 20.16
N TYR A 53 2.85 -23.29 19.95
CA TYR A 53 4.00 -23.50 20.82
C TYR A 53 4.03 -22.42 21.90
N VAL A 54 4.08 -22.84 23.17
CA VAL A 54 4.20 -21.95 24.33
C VAL A 54 5.50 -22.28 25.07
N PRO A 55 6.45 -21.34 25.21
CA PRO A 55 7.70 -21.58 25.92
C PRO A 55 7.44 -21.75 27.42
N ALA A 56 8.26 -22.54 28.12
CA ALA A 56 8.13 -22.75 29.56
C ALA A 56 8.25 -21.45 30.40
N GLN A 57 8.92 -20.45 29.84
CA GLN A 57 9.14 -19.13 30.43
C GLN A 57 7.95 -18.16 30.25
N TYR A 58 6.90 -18.57 29.52
CA TYR A 58 5.72 -17.74 29.31
C TYR A 58 5.05 -17.38 30.64
N ASN A 59 4.66 -16.11 30.76
CA ASN A 59 3.90 -15.58 31.87
C ASN A 59 2.84 -14.62 31.32
N GLU A 60 1.57 -14.85 31.69
CA GLU A 60 0.44 -14.04 31.25
C GLU A 60 0.55 -12.56 31.63
N SER A 61 1.25 -12.24 32.73
CA SER A 61 1.46 -10.84 33.14
C SER A 61 2.45 -10.07 32.24
N SER A 62 3.14 -10.75 31.33
CA SER A 62 4.10 -10.15 30.39
C SER A 62 3.84 -10.69 28.98
N PRO A 63 3.05 -9.98 28.16
CA PRO A 63 2.66 -10.46 26.84
C PRO A 63 3.84 -10.91 25.98
N ALA A 64 3.79 -12.15 25.48
CA ALA A 64 4.87 -12.75 24.72
C ALA A 64 5.05 -12.09 23.34
N ALA A 65 6.27 -12.17 22.81
CA ALA A 65 6.50 -12.00 21.39
C ALA A 65 5.74 -13.08 20.58
N LEU A 66 5.48 -12.80 19.31
CA LEU A 66 4.76 -13.72 18.42
C LEU A 66 5.64 -14.11 17.23
N MET A 67 5.60 -15.39 16.85
CA MET A 67 6.07 -15.85 15.56
C MET A 67 4.98 -16.67 14.85
N VAL A 68 4.51 -16.21 13.69
CA VAL A 68 3.57 -16.98 12.87
C VAL A 68 4.33 -17.78 11.81
N MET A 69 4.09 -19.09 11.71
CA MET A 69 4.72 -19.95 10.71
C MET A 69 3.69 -20.54 9.76
N GLN A 70 3.93 -20.38 8.46
CA GLN A 70 3.09 -20.93 7.40
C GLN A 70 3.42 -22.40 7.15
N ASP A 71 2.43 -23.24 6.78
CA ASP A 71 2.60 -24.70 6.67
C ASP A 71 3.07 -25.31 8.00
N GLY A 72 2.36 -24.93 9.06
CA GLY A 72 2.82 -25.02 10.44
C GLY A 72 3.22 -26.40 10.93
N ASP A 73 2.58 -27.46 10.44
CA ASP A 73 2.87 -28.83 10.88
C ASP A 73 4.34 -29.22 10.63
N LYS A 74 4.96 -28.73 9.54
CA LYS A 74 6.36 -29.00 9.20
C LYS A 74 7.34 -28.44 10.22
N TYR A 75 6.97 -27.37 10.93
CA TYR A 75 7.83 -26.68 11.87
C TYR A 75 7.80 -27.29 13.27
N VAL A 76 6.64 -27.78 13.70
CA VAL A 76 6.41 -28.26 15.08
C VAL A 76 6.60 -29.76 15.27
N ARG A 77 6.80 -30.54 14.18
CA ARG A 77 7.11 -31.97 14.27
C ARG A 77 8.42 -32.19 15.03
N GLU A 78 8.37 -32.95 16.12
CA GLU A 78 9.53 -33.28 16.96
C GLU A 78 10.65 -33.98 16.18
N LYS A 79 10.28 -34.88 15.26
CA LYS A 79 11.21 -35.55 14.33
C LYS A 79 11.33 -34.87 12.97
N GLY A 80 10.80 -33.65 12.83
CA GLY A 80 10.85 -32.84 11.61
C GLY A 80 12.24 -32.25 11.36
N GLU A 81 12.38 -31.55 10.24
CA GLU A 81 13.64 -30.88 9.86
C GLU A 81 13.90 -29.63 10.71
N TYR A 82 12.87 -28.78 10.90
CA TYR A 82 13.02 -27.49 11.59
C TYR A 82 13.05 -27.59 13.12
N ARG A 83 12.27 -28.51 13.71
CA ARG A 83 12.18 -28.74 15.17
C ARG A 83 12.06 -27.44 15.96
N LEU A 84 11.10 -26.60 15.57
CA LEU A 84 10.95 -25.22 16.04
C LEU A 84 10.98 -25.12 17.57
N ASN A 85 10.32 -26.05 18.26
CA ASN A 85 10.28 -26.11 19.72
C ASN A 85 11.69 -26.16 20.34
N HIS A 86 12.59 -27.01 19.83
CA HIS A 86 13.95 -27.10 20.37
C HIS A 86 14.77 -25.84 20.11
N VAL A 87 14.60 -25.26 18.92
CA VAL A 87 15.28 -24.01 18.57
C VAL A 87 14.82 -22.90 19.51
N PHE A 88 13.51 -22.74 19.71
CA PHE A 88 12.97 -21.67 20.54
C PHE A 88 13.34 -21.88 22.01
N ASP A 89 13.19 -23.09 22.54
CA ASP A 89 13.59 -23.44 23.91
C ASP A 89 15.06 -23.01 24.17
N ASN A 90 15.96 -23.43 23.26
CA ASN A 90 17.39 -23.17 23.36
C ASN A 90 17.75 -21.68 23.24
N LEU A 91 17.10 -20.93 22.34
CA LEU A 91 17.41 -19.52 22.12
C LEU A 91 16.80 -18.62 23.19
N ILE A 92 15.56 -18.91 23.62
CA ILE A 92 14.87 -18.18 24.70
C ILE A 92 15.61 -18.36 26.02
N HIS A 93 16.04 -19.59 26.32
CA HIS A 93 16.79 -19.86 27.56
C HIS A 93 18.12 -19.07 27.64
N ARG A 94 18.75 -18.80 26.49
CA ARG A 94 19.99 -18.00 26.43
C ARG A 94 19.76 -16.49 26.27
N GLY A 95 18.52 -16.04 26.14
CA GLY A 95 18.20 -14.63 25.89
C GLY A 95 18.54 -14.14 24.48
N GLU A 96 18.83 -15.05 23.54
CA GLU A 96 19.10 -14.72 22.13
C GLU A 96 17.80 -14.47 21.33
N MET A 97 16.66 -14.76 21.94
CA MET A 97 15.30 -14.56 21.43
C MET A 97 14.40 -14.17 22.62
N PRO A 98 13.45 -13.23 22.46
CA PRO A 98 12.51 -12.92 23.54
C PRO A 98 11.60 -14.12 23.81
N VAL A 99 10.95 -14.17 24.98
CA VAL A 99 9.90 -15.16 25.26
C VAL A 99 8.82 -15.04 24.17
N THR A 100 8.74 -16.07 23.31
CA THR A 100 7.97 -16.03 22.06
C THR A 100 7.03 -17.20 21.97
N ILE A 101 5.74 -16.93 21.75
CA ILE A 101 4.74 -17.91 21.36
C ILE A 101 4.80 -18.08 19.83
N ALA A 102 4.77 -19.32 19.35
CA ALA A 102 4.67 -19.59 17.92
C ALA A 102 3.27 -20.08 17.55
N VAL A 103 2.67 -19.48 16.52
CA VAL A 103 1.40 -19.92 15.91
C VAL A 103 1.72 -20.47 14.52
N CYS A 104 1.70 -21.79 14.41
CA CYS A 104 2.08 -22.51 13.21
C CYS A 104 0.80 -22.97 12.50
N VAL A 105 0.44 -22.39 11.36
CA VAL A 105 -0.86 -22.56 10.71
C VAL A 105 -0.74 -23.26 9.35
N ASN A 106 -1.62 -24.23 9.10
CA ASN A 106 -1.77 -24.86 7.78
C ASN A 106 -2.72 -24.04 6.89
N PRO A 107 -2.56 -24.11 5.55
CA PRO A 107 -3.48 -23.45 4.64
C PRO A 107 -4.89 -24.05 4.73
N GLY A 108 -5.90 -23.25 4.39
CA GLY A 108 -7.29 -23.69 4.35
C GLY A 108 -7.56 -24.79 3.33
N VAL A 109 -8.48 -25.68 3.67
CA VAL A 109 -9.05 -26.68 2.77
C VAL A 109 -10.56 -26.59 2.83
N VAL A 110 -11.23 -26.51 1.68
CA VAL A 110 -12.69 -26.66 1.63
C VAL A 110 -13.01 -28.12 1.29
N PRO A 111 -13.67 -28.87 2.19
CA PRO A 111 -14.03 -30.25 1.93
C PRO A 111 -14.91 -30.38 0.68
N GLY A 112 -14.56 -31.31 -0.21
CA GLY A 112 -15.35 -31.56 -1.43
C GLY A 112 -16.65 -32.32 -1.17
N GLY A 113 -16.73 -33.05 -0.05
CA GLY A 113 -17.81 -34.00 0.23
C GLY A 113 -17.52 -35.39 -0.35
N GLU A 114 -18.50 -36.30 -0.24
CA GLU A 114 -18.32 -37.71 -0.60
C GLU A 114 -17.96 -37.89 -2.09
N GLY A 115 -16.85 -38.58 -2.35
CA GLY A 115 -16.38 -38.88 -3.71
C GLY A 115 -15.78 -37.70 -4.48
N ALA A 116 -15.68 -36.51 -3.88
CA ALA A 116 -15.14 -35.32 -4.52
C ALA A 116 -13.78 -34.92 -3.95
N GLN A 117 -12.97 -34.23 -4.78
CA GLN A 117 -11.67 -33.71 -4.38
C GLN A 117 -11.83 -32.42 -3.57
N ASP A 118 -11.10 -32.32 -2.47
CA ASP A 118 -11.02 -31.09 -1.69
C ASP A 118 -10.42 -29.94 -2.50
N ARG A 119 -10.90 -28.72 -2.23
CA ARG A 119 -10.31 -27.50 -2.76
C ARG A 119 -9.24 -26.99 -1.79
N PHE A 120 -7.98 -27.11 -2.19
CA PHE A 120 -6.84 -26.61 -1.42
C PHE A 120 -6.62 -25.11 -1.67
N ASN A 121 -6.71 -24.30 -0.62
CA ASN A 121 -6.57 -22.85 -0.75
C ASN A 121 -5.12 -22.36 -0.71
N ARG A 122 -4.11 -23.21 -0.47
CA ARG A 122 -2.73 -22.77 -0.20
C ARG A 122 -2.25 -21.69 -1.16
N SER A 123 -2.35 -21.89 -2.48
CA SER A 123 -1.90 -20.87 -3.44
C SER A 123 -2.78 -19.61 -3.41
N PHE A 124 -4.10 -19.76 -3.29
CA PHE A 124 -5.02 -18.64 -3.21
C PHE A 124 -4.79 -17.77 -1.96
N GLU A 125 -4.56 -18.40 -0.82
CA GLU A 125 -4.26 -17.74 0.46
C GLU A 125 -2.87 -17.12 0.47
N TYR A 126 -1.85 -17.84 0.01
CA TYR A 126 -0.46 -17.47 0.23
C TYR A 126 0.17 -16.66 -0.91
N ASP A 127 -0.12 -17.01 -2.17
CA ASP A 127 0.60 -16.43 -3.32
C ASP A 127 -0.07 -15.13 -3.86
N THR A 128 -1.31 -14.84 -3.47
CA THR A 128 -2.04 -13.65 -3.93
C THR A 128 -1.45 -12.35 -3.33
N VAL A 129 -1.05 -11.40 -4.18
CA VAL A 129 -0.46 -10.10 -3.76
C VAL A 129 -1.56 -9.13 -3.30
N SER A 130 -1.97 -9.30 -2.04
CA SER A 130 -2.99 -8.51 -1.34
C SER A 130 -2.79 -8.57 0.17
N ASP A 131 -3.54 -7.75 0.92
CA ASP A 131 -3.57 -7.79 2.38
C ASP A 131 -4.54 -8.83 2.96
N ARG A 132 -5.28 -9.57 2.12
CA ARG A 132 -6.33 -10.50 2.56
C ARG A 132 -5.85 -11.56 3.55
N TYR A 133 -4.69 -12.16 3.31
CA TYR A 133 -4.14 -13.15 4.23
C TYR A 133 -3.68 -12.53 5.54
N ALA A 134 -3.20 -11.27 5.49
CA ALA A 134 -2.90 -10.52 6.70
C ALA A 134 -4.17 -10.29 7.53
N SER A 135 -5.28 -9.87 6.90
CA SER A 135 -6.57 -9.72 7.57
C SER A 135 -7.04 -11.01 8.21
N PHE A 136 -6.89 -12.17 7.54
CA PHE A 136 -7.19 -13.47 8.15
C PHE A 136 -6.40 -13.69 9.46
N LEU A 137 -5.09 -13.47 9.43
CA LEU A 137 -4.27 -13.64 10.63
C LEU A 137 -4.65 -12.65 11.73
N ILE A 138 -4.86 -11.38 11.39
CA ILE A 138 -4.99 -10.26 12.34
C ILE A 138 -6.41 -10.19 12.93
N ASP A 139 -7.43 -10.43 12.10
CA ASP A 139 -8.83 -10.21 12.46
C ASP A 139 -9.53 -11.51 12.91
N GLU A 140 -9.00 -12.68 12.55
CA GLU A 140 -9.60 -13.98 12.89
C GLU A 140 -8.67 -14.87 13.74
N LEU A 141 -7.51 -15.27 13.21
CA LEU A 141 -6.70 -16.31 13.85
C LEU A 141 -5.95 -15.85 15.12
N ILE A 142 -5.29 -14.70 15.10
CA ILE A 142 -4.60 -14.17 16.28
C ILE A 142 -5.58 -13.87 17.42
N PRO A 143 -6.75 -13.24 17.17
CA PRO A 143 -7.79 -13.10 18.18
C PRO A 143 -8.23 -14.43 18.81
N GLU A 144 -8.32 -15.52 18.02
CA GLU A 144 -8.61 -16.85 18.56
C GLU A 144 -7.55 -17.30 19.56
N VAL A 145 -6.27 -17.21 19.19
CA VAL A 145 -5.15 -17.59 20.08
C VAL A 145 -5.09 -16.72 21.33
N ARG A 146 -5.45 -15.43 21.20
CA ARG A 146 -5.48 -14.47 22.32
C ARG A 146 -6.50 -14.78 23.41
N LYS A 147 -7.47 -15.66 23.14
CA LYS A 147 -8.39 -16.12 24.20
C LYS A 147 -7.67 -16.89 25.31
N SER A 148 -6.52 -17.50 24.99
CA SER A 148 -5.76 -18.35 25.91
C SER A 148 -4.40 -17.77 26.28
N TYR A 149 -3.88 -16.81 25.52
CA TYR A 149 -2.52 -16.31 25.69
C TYR A 149 -2.38 -14.79 25.52
N ALA A 150 -1.66 -14.16 26.44
CA ALA A 150 -1.23 -12.77 26.34
C ALA A 150 -0.11 -12.64 25.31
N ILE A 151 -0.41 -12.00 24.18
CA ILE A 151 0.51 -11.75 23.06
C ILE A 151 0.66 -10.24 22.87
N THR A 152 1.88 -9.76 22.68
CA THR A 152 2.18 -8.33 22.49
C THR A 152 1.46 -7.69 21.31
N ASP A 153 1.10 -6.40 21.42
CA ASP A 153 0.67 -5.56 20.30
C ASP A 153 1.84 -4.87 19.58
N ASN A 154 3.05 -4.95 20.13
CA ASN A 154 4.21 -4.30 19.53
C ASN A 154 4.63 -5.03 18.24
N PRO A 155 4.54 -4.41 17.05
CA PRO A 155 4.93 -5.06 15.79
C PRO A 155 6.43 -5.37 15.73
N ASN A 156 7.25 -4.68 16.54
CA ASN A 156 8.66 -5.01 16.69
C ASN A 156 8.89 -6.30 17.49
N LEU A 157 7.87 -6.89 18.11
CA LEU A 157 7.96 -8.18 18.78
C LEU A 157 7.12 -9.25 18.07
N ARG A 158 6.85 -9.04 16.78
CA ARG A 158 6.10 -9.96 15.94
C ARG A 158 6.87 -10.31 14.67
N ALA A 159 7.10 -11.61 14.50
CA ALA A 159 7.75 -12.22 13.35
C ALA A 159 6.78 -13.12 12.60
N ILE A 160 7.08 -13.37 11.33
CA ILE A 160 6.36 -14.29 10.49
C ILE A 160 7.33 -15.01 9.54
N GLY A 161 7.06 -16.27 9.21
CA GLY A 161 7.96 -17.02 8.36
C GLY A 161 7.32 -18.18 7.62
N GLY A 162 8.04 -18.68 6.63
CA GLY A 162 7.61 -19.83 5.85
C GLY A 162 8.58 -20.20 4.74
N SER A 163 8.19 -21.21 3.98
CA SER A 163 8.93 -21.73 2.82
C SER A 163 8.05 -21.75 1.58
N SER A 164 8.60 -21.47 0.39
CA SER A 164 7.84 -21.48 -0.86
C SER A 164 6.67 -20.48 -0.80
N SER A 165 5.43 -20.90 -1.05
CA SER A 165 4.27 -20.03 -0.89
C SER A 165 4.15 -19.47 0.54
N GLY A 166 4.57 -20.22 1.56
CA GLY A 166 4.61 -19.72 2.93
C GLY A 166 5.57 -18.54 3.13
N ALA A 167 6.64 -18.45 2.34
CA ALA A 167 7.59 -17.34 2.40
C ALA A 167 7.04 -16.07 1.75
N ILE A 168 6.39 -16.16 0.59
CA ILE A 168 5.69 -15.01 -0.03
C ILE A 168 4.50 -14.55 0.83
N ALA A 169 3.76 -15.47 1.45
CA ALA A 169 2.72 -15.11 2.42
C ALA A 169 3.28 -14.35 3.62
N ALA A 170 4.38 -14.85 4.21
CA ALA A 170 5.06 -14.19 5.32
C ALA A 170 5.53 -12.77 4.95
N PHE A 171 6.17 -12.63 3.79
CA PHE A 171 6.58 -11.32 3.28
C PHE A 171 5.38 -10.41 3.02
N GLY A 172 4.34 -10.90 2.34
CA GLY A 172 3.13 -10.15 2.01
C GLY A 172 2.42 -9.62 3.25
N VAL A 173 2.25 -10.45 4.29
CA VAL A 173 1.66 -10.03 5.56
C VAL A 173 2.46 -8.89 6.20
N ALA A 174 3.77 -9.06 6.36
CA ALA A 174 4.60 -8.03 6.98
C ALA A 174 4.69 -6.75 6.13
N TRP A 175 4.72 -6.89 4.81
CA TRP A 175 4.78 -5.76 3.89
C TRP A 175 3.46 -4.98 3.84
N HIS A 176 2.31 -5.65 3.76
CA HIS A 176 1.02 -4.97 3.79
C HIS A 176 0.65 -4.45 5.19
N ARG A 177 1.06 -5.14 6.25
CA ARG A 177 0.73 -4.85 7.65
C ARG A 177 1.98 -4.73 8.53
N SER A 178 2.85 -3.79 8.17
CA SER A 178 4.07 -3.47 8.97
C SER A 178 3.76 -2.85 10.34
N ASP A 179 2.49 -2.46 10.54
CA ASP A 179 1.89 -2.12 11.84
C ASP A 179 1.64 -3.35 12.72
N GLN A 180 1.73 -4.57 12.17
CA GLN A 180 1.52 -5.84 12.89
C GLN A 180 2.75 -6.74 12.88
N PHE A 181 3.52 -6.82 11.79
CA PHE A 181 4.69 -7.71 11.70
C PHE A 181 5.88 -6.99 11.08
N ARG A 182 7.07 -7.16 11.68
CA ARG A 182 8.30 -6.49 11.20
C ARG A 182 9.47 -7.42 10.93
N ARG A 183 9.36 -8.71 11.23
CA ARG A 183 10.42 -9.71 11.00
C ARG A 183 9.93 -10.81 10.09
N VAL A 184 10.67 -11.08 9.01
CA VAL A 184 10.28 -12.04 7.98
C VAL A 184 11.37 -13.09 7.80
N PHE A 185 11.00 -14.36 7.95
CA PHE A 185 11.84 -15.51 7.57
C PHE A 185 11.32 -16.13 6.27
N SER A 186 12.12 -16.11 5.20
CA SER A 186 11.72 -16.53 3.86
C SER A 186 12.75 -17.47 3.25
N THR A 187 12.40 -18.74 3.07
CA THR A 187 13.23 -19.75 2.38
C THR A 187 12.58 -20.19 1.07
N VAL A 188 13.34 -20.37 0.00
CA VAL A 188 12.88 -20.77 -1.35
C VAL A 188 11.63 -20.01 -1.77
N GLY A 189 11.63 -18.67 -1.62
CA GLY A 189 10.42 -17.86 -1.65
C GLY A 189 9.76 -17.75 -3.02
N THR A 190 8.44 -17.92 -3.08
CA THR A 190 7.64 -17.89 -4.32
C THR A 190 7.41 -16.47 -4.84
N TYR A 191 8.48 -15.69 -5.06
CA TYR A 191 8.43 -14.34 -5.65
C TYR A 191 8.30 -14.35 -7.18
N VAL A 192 7.67 -15.39 -7.73
CA VAL A 192 7.48 -15.61 -9.16
C VAL A 192 6.01 -15.39 -9.57
N GLY A 193 5.72 -15.48 -10.86
CA GLY A 193 4.39 -15.23 -11.43
C GLY A 193 3.36 -16.35 -11.29
N LEU A 194 3.30 -17.08 -10.16
CA LEU A 194 2.21 -18.03 -9.93
C LEU A 194 0.87 -17.30 -9.74
N ARG A 195 0.87 -16.33 -8.82
CA ARG A 195 -0.22 -15.41 -8.59
C ARG A 195 0.34 -14.02 -8.34
N GLY A 196 1.20 -13.51 -9.23
CA GLY A 196 1.67 -12.12 -9.20
C GLY A 196 2.83 -11.82 -8.26
N GLY A 197 3.44 -12.83 -7.61
CA GLY A 197 4.59 -12.65 -6.72
C GLY A 197 5.78 -11.93 -7.37
N ASN A 198 5.91 -12.00 -8.69
CA ASN A 198 6.88 -11.27 -9.51
C ASN A 198 6.72 -9.74 -9.45
N GLU A 199 5.58 -9.22 -8.96
CA GLU A 199 5.35 -7.78 -8.79
C GLU A 199 6.03 -7.23 -7.53
N TYR A 200 6.25 -8.05 -6.49
CA TYR A 200 6.82 -7.58 -5.22
C TYR A 200 8.17 -6.88 -5.38
N PRO A 201 9.16 -7.41 -6.12
CA PRO A 201 10.43 -6.71 -6.31
C PRO A 201 10.26 -5.31 -6.93
N THR A 202 9.32 -5.15 -7.87
CA THR A 202 8.99 -3.85 -8.46
C THR A 202 8.29 -2.93 -7.46
N LEU A 203 7.31 -3.43 -6.72
CA LEU A 203 6.58 -2.65 -5.72
C LEU A 203 7.46 -2.23 -4.55
N VAL A 204 8.41 -3.07 -4.13
CA VAL A 204 9.41 -2.73 -3.10
C VAL A 204 10.25 -1.53 -3.50
N ARG A 205 10.64 -1.42 -4.78
CA ARG A 205 11.38 -0.26 -5.30
C ARG A 205 10.53 1.00 -5.43
N LYS A 206 9.21 0.85 -5.58
CA LYS A 206 8.31 2.00 -5.75
C LYS A 206 7.74 2.49 -4.44
N HIS A 207 7.57 1.64 -3.46
CA HIS A 207 7.01 2.04 -2.17
C HIS A 207 8.04 2.67 -1.25
N GLU A 208 7.58 3.67 -0.51
CA GLU A 208 8.29 4.15 0.66
C GLU A 208 8.69 2.97 1.58
N PRO A 209 9.98 2.84 1.91
CA PRO A 209 10.48 1.71 2.69
C PRO A 209 9.78 1.56 4.04
N LYS A 210 9.42 0.33 4.37
CA LYS A 210 8.72 -0.04 5.60
C LYS A 210 9.72 -0.60 6.62
N PRO A 211 9.46 -0.47 7.94
CA PRO A 211 10.38 -0.90 9.00
C PRO A 211 10.43 -2.44 9.14
N LEU A 212 10.95 -3.12 8.12
CA LEU A 212 11.02 -4.59 8.07
C LEU A 212 12.47 -5.07 8.09
N ARG A 213 12.65 -6.21 8.79
CA ARG A 213 13.86 -7.02 8.77
C ARG A 213 13.55 -8.35 8.11
N VAL A 214 14.24 -8.64 7.00
CA VAL A 214 13.92 -9.79 6.12
C VAL A 214 15.13 -10.70 5.99
N PHE A 215 14.94 -11.98 6.31
CA PHE A 215 15.92 -13.03 6.07
C PHE A 215 15.51 -13.83 4.83
N LEU A 216 16.40 -13.91 3.85
CA LEU A 216 16.20 -14.65 2.60
C LEU A 216 17.11 -15.88 2.51
N GLN A 217 16.57 -16.98 2.02
CA GLN A 217 17.36 -18.12 1.58
C GLN A 217 16.75 -18.68 0.29
N ASP A 218 17.62 -19.12 -0.61
CA ASP A 218 17.26 -19.89 -1.79
C ASP A 218 18.46 -20.76 -2.22
N GLY A 219 18.26 -21.68 -3.16
CA GLY A 219 19.29 -22.53 -3.75
C GLY A 219 19.39 -22.33 -5.27
N SER A 220 20.60 -22.41 -5.83
CA SER A 220 20.83 -22.20 -7.26
C SER A 220 20.16 -23.24 -8.17
N ASN A 221 19.76 -24.40 -7.63
CA ASN A 221 19.04 -25.46 -8.33
C ASN A 221 17.52 -25.46 -8.02
N ASP A 222 16.97 -24.36 -7.50
CA ASP A 222 15.53 -24.23 -7.25
C ASP A 222 14.71 -24.27 -8.57
N LEU A 223 13.38 -24.37 -8.45
CA LEU A 223 12.44 -24.50 -9.55
C LEU A 223 12.62 -23.39 -10.59
N ASN A 224 12.49 -23.81 -11.84
CA ASN A 224 12.29 -22.95 -12.98
C ASN A 224 11.15 -23.52 -13.82
N ILE A 225 9.97 -22.93 -13.67
CA ILE A 225 8.73 -23.40 -14.29
C ILE A 225 8.02 -22.24 -14.99
N TYR A 226 6.80 -22.47 -15.49
CA TYR A 226 6.00 -21.45 -16.20
C TYR A 226 5.80 -20.14 -15.41
N GLY A 227 5.89 -20.18 -14.08
CA GLY A 227 5.83 -18.99 -13.22
C GLY A 227 7.13 -18.17 -13.18
N GLY A 228 8.26 -18.77 -13.54
CA GLY A 228 9.60 -18.17 -13.47
C GLY A 228 10.60 -19.05 -12.70
N SER A 229 11.81 -18.51 -12.51
CA SER A 229 12.88 -19.12 -11.74
C SER A 229 12.89 -18.57 -10.30
N TRP A 230 12.75 -19.45 -9.30
CA TRP A 230 12.77 -19.07 -7.89
C TRP A 230 14.11 -18.44 -7.51
N TRP A 231 15.21 -19.08 -7.91
CA TRP A 231 16.56 -18.57 -7.68
C TRP A 231 16.71 -17.11 -8.12
N HIS A 232 16.40 -16.82 -9.39
CA HIS A 232 16.49 -15.46 -9.92
C HIS A 232 15.47 -14.50 -9.28
N ALA A 233 14.28 -14.98 -8.91
CA ALA A 233 13.28 -14.18 -8.23
C ALA A 233 13.73 -13.76 -6.83
N ASN A 234 14.31 -14.67 -6.03
CA ASN A 234 14.85 -14.35 -4.70
C ASN A 234 16.07 -13.42 -4.79
N GLN A 235 16.93 -13.56 -5.81
CA GLN A 235 18.01 -12.60 -6.08
C GLN A 235 17.45 -11.21 -6.44
N THR A 236 16.42 -11.16 -7.28
CA THR A 236 15.76 -9.90 -7.67
C THR A 236 15.09 -9.23 -6.46
N MET A 237 14.50 -10.04 -5.57
CA MET A 237 13.92 -9.57 -4.32
C MET A 237 14.98 -9.00 -3.39
N LEU A 238 16.11 -9.68 -3.20
CA LEU A 238 17.26 -9.17 -2.43
C LEU A 238 17.73 -7.82 -2.98
N ALA A 239 17.97 -7.72 -4.29
CA ALA A 239 18.42 -6.49 -4.93
C ALA A 239 17.41 -5.34 -4.76
N SER A 240 16.12 -5.64 -4.70
CA SER A 240 15.05 -4.65 -4.48
C SER A 240 15.02 -4.17 -3.04
N LEU A 241 15.11 -5.09 -2.07
CA LEU A 241 15.17 -4.77 -0.64
C LEU A 241 16.40 -3.93 -0.29
N GLN A 242 17.57 -4.30 -0.83
CA GLN A 242 18.81 -3.54 -0.64
C GLN A 242 18.71 -2.14 -1.24
N TRP A 243 18.25 -2.03 -2.49
CA TRP A 243 18.07 -0.73 -3.15
C TRP A 243 17.11 0.18 -2.38
N ALA A 244 16.02 -0.39 -1.85
CA ALA A 244 15.03 0.35 -1.08
C ALA A 244 15.46 0.62 0.37
N GLY A 245 16.60 0.13 0.85
CA GLY A 245 17.10 0.43 2.19
C GLY A 245 16.48 -0.38 3.34
N TYR A 246 15.94 -1.56 3.05
CA TYR A 246 15.46 -2.51 4.07
C TYR A 246 16.61 -3.20 4.81
N GLN A 247 16.38 -3.61 6.06
CA GLN A 247 17.31 -4.49 6.76
C GLN A 247 17.16 -5.92 6.22
N VAL A 248 18.07 -6.33 5.35
CA VAL A 248 18.00 -7.66 4.70
C VAL A 248 19.30 -8.44 4.90
N LYS A 249 19.16 -9.73 5.17
CA LYS A 249 20.25 -10.71 5.15
C LYS A 249 19.83 -11.88 4.27
N ASN A 250 20.79 -12.44 3.53
CA ASN A 250 20.58 -13.62 2.73
C ASN A 250 21.62 -14.71 3.06
N VAL A 251 21.24 -15.97 2.85
CA VAL A 251 22.15 -17.11 2.80
C VAL A 251 21.76 -17.95 1.59
N TRP A 252 22.66 -18.05 0.61
CA TRP A 252 22.42 -18.81 -0.61
C TRP A 252 23.03 -20.21 -0.51
N GLY A 253 22.36 -21.20 -1.08
CA GLY A 253 22.87 -22.57 -1.20
C GLY A 253 22.85 -23.05 -2.65
N GLU A 254 23.09 -24.35 -2.84
CA GLU A 254 23.04 -25.02 -4.16
C GLU A 254 21.83 -25.93 -4.30
N GLY A 255 20.94 -25.98 -3.30
CA GLY A 255 19.80 -26.88 -3.26
C GLY A 255 18.68 -26.62 -4.25
N GLY A 256 17.80 -27.60 -4.36
CA GLY A 256 16.52 -27.46 -5.05
C GLY A 256 15.39 -26.99 -4.14
N HIS A 257 14.15 -27.10 -4.60
CA HIS A 257 12.95 -26.65 -3.88
C HIS A 257 12.59 -27.53 -2.67
N ASN A 258 13.33 -27.38 -1.57
CA ASN A 258 13.17 -28.21 -0.39
C ASN A 258 13.51 -27.45 0.91
N GLY A 259 13.20 -28.06 2.05
CA GLY A 259 13.38 -27.45 3.37
C GLY A 259 14.76 -27.65 4.02
N LYS A 260 15.66 -28.46 3.43
CA LYS A 260 16.88 -28.94 4.12
C LYS A 260 17.82 -27.81 4.52
N HIS A 261 18.17 -26.94 3.56
CA HIS A 261 19.06 -25.81 3.83
C HIS A 261 18.40 -24.79 4.75
N GLY A 262 17.13 -24.46 4.49
CA GLY A 262 16.34 -23.56 5.32
C GLY A 262 16.25 -24.02 6.78
N ALA A 263 16.08 -25.31 7.03
CA ALA A 263 16.08 -25.91 8.36
C ALA A 263 17.47 -25.87 9.01
N ALA A 264 18.54 -26.15 8.27
CA ALA A 264 19.91 -26.12 8.78
C ALA A 264 20.32 -24.74 9.31
N ILE A 265 19.85 -23.67 8.66
CA ILE A 265 20.18 -22.28 9.03
C ILE A 265 19.10 -21.62 9.89
N PHE A 266 17.99 -22.31 10.19
CA PHE A 266 16.87 -21.73 10.92
C PHE A 266 17.28 -21.12 12.27
N PRO A 267 18.12 -21.76 13.11
CA PRO A 267 18.56 -21.16 14.36
C PRO A 267 19.34 -19.86 14.18
N ASP A 268 20.24 -19.79 13.20
CA ASP A 268 21.03 -18.58 12.92
C ASP A 268 20.18 -17.46 12.32
N ALA A 269 19.19 -17.82 11.51
CA ALA A 269 18.19 -16.88 11.01
C ALA A 269 17.36 -16.29 12.16
N MET A 270 16.95 -17.11 13.15
CA MET A 270 16.21 -16.63 14.32
C MET A 270 17.04 -15.67 15.16
N LYS A 271 18.31 -16.02 15.45
CA LYS A 271 19.24 -15.11 16.16
C LYS A 271 19.37 -13.77 15.45
N TRP A 272 19.48 -13.76 14.12
CA TRP A 272 19.59 -12.52 13.35
C TRP A 272 18.28 -11.71 13.33
N LEU A 273 17.13 -12.36 13.13
CA LEU A 273 15.84 -11.69 13.13
C LEU A 273 15.54 -11.04 14.49
N TRP A 274 15.84 -11.75 15.58
CA TRP A 274 15.60 -11.28 16.95
C TRP A 274 16.73 -10.46 17.54
N LYS A 275 17.86 -10.27 16.85
CA LYS A 275 18.92 -9.37 17.31
C LYS A 275 18.36 -7.99 17.67
N ASP A 276 18.72 -7.45 18.83
CA ASP A 276 18.28 -6.13 19.31
C ASP A 276 16.74 -5.97 19.27
N PHE A 277 15.98 -7.01 19.68
CA PHE A 277 14.50 -7.03 19.61
C PHE A 277 13.82 -5.95 20.46
N ASP A 278 14.55 -5.32 21.37
CA ASP A 278 14.14 -4.17 22.18
C ASP A 278 14.15 -2.85 21.40
N ARG A 279 14.84 -2.79 20.25
CA ARG A 279 14.95 -1.58 19.42
C ARG A 279 14.03 -1.64 18.21
N PRO A 280 13.34 -0.54 17.86
CA PRO A 280 12.57 -0.45 16.62
C PRO A 280 13.45 -0.76 15.39
N ILE A 281 12.90 -1.51 14.44
CA ILE A 281 13.51 -1.63 13.11
C ILE A 281 13.35 -0.30 12.38
N GLU A 282 14.46 0.23 11.89
CA GLU A 282 14.54 1.46 11.09
C GLU A 282 14.94 1.15 9.65
N THR A 283 14.51 2.00 8.73
CA THR A 283 14.91 1.99 7.31
C THR A 283 16.00 3.03 7.08
N ASN A 284 16.91 2.74 6.15
CA ASN A 284 17.92 3.71 5.73
C ASN A 284 17.50 4.34 4.40
N VAL A 285 17.05 5.60 4.45
CA VAL A 285 16.52 6.32 3.26
C VAL A 285 17.27 7.61 2.94
N SER A 286 18.31 7.95 3.71
CA SER A 286 19.02 9.24 3.58
C SER A 286 19.63 9.44 2.19
N GLU A 287 20.17 8.38 1.59
CA GLU A 287 20.75 8.38 0.24
C GLU A 287 19.83 7.76 -0.84
N HIS A 288 18.58 7.49 -0.50
CA HIS A 288 17.68 6.80 -1.43
C HIS A 288 17.33 7.69 -2.63
N PRO A 289 17.61 7.26 -3.88
CA PRO A 289 17.61 8.13 -5.05
C PRO A 289 16.24 8.73 -5.37
N GLU A 290 15.14 8.02 -5.08
CA GLU A 290 13.80 8.55 -5.32
C GLU A 290 13.23 9.37 -4.14
N ILE A 291 13.83 9.28 -2.95
CA ILE A 291 13.26 9.81 -1.71
C ILE A 291 14.01 11.05 -1.21
N ARG A 292 15.34 11.03 -1.24
CA ARG A 292 16.18 12.06 -0.57
C ARG A 292 15.89 13.49 -1.02
N ASP A 293 15.52 13.67 -2.28
CA ASP A 293 15.25 14.98 -2.89
C ASP A 293 13.74 15.33 -2.88
N ARG A 294 12.88 14.43 -2.41
CA ARG A 294 11.42 14.59 -2.41
C ARG A 294 10.80 14.60 -1.02
N LEU A 295 11.35 13.87 -0.06
CA LEU A 295 10.83 13.76 1.30
C LEU A 295 11.84 14.31 2.31
N ILE A 296 11.32 14.74 3.46
CA ILE A 296 12.13 15.13 4.61
C ILE A 296 12.35 13.90 5.48
N GLU A 297 13.61 13.57 5.76
CA GLU A 297 13.95 12.42 6.61
C GLU A 297 13.36 12.58 8.02
N GLY A 298 12.80 11.49 8.54
CA GLY A 298 12.12 11.48 9.85
C GLY A 298 10.73 12.12 9.88
N GLU A 299 10.31 12.83 8.83
CA GLU A 299 8.98 13.46 8.77
C GLU A 299 7.92 12.45 8.30
N SER A 300 6.95 12.18 9.19
CA SER A 300 5.81 11.31 8.92
C SER A 300 4.51 12.09 8.73
N TRP A 301 3.43 11.37 8.42
CA TRP A 301 2.08 11.94 8.44
C TRP A 301 1.70 12.46 9.83
N LYS A 302 1.07 13.63 9.86
CA LYS A 302 0.52 14.29 11.05
C LYS A 302 -0.99 14.38 10.90
N LEU A 303 -1.72 13.98 11.94
CA LEU A 303 -3.17 14.16 11.98
C LEU A 303 -3.49 15.66 12.10
N VAL A 304 -4.34 16.17 11.22
CA VAL A 304 -4.78 17.57 11.20
C VAL A 304 -6.22 17.72 11.67
N SER A 305 -7.09 16.78 11.26
CA SER A 305 -8.50 16.82 11.62
C SER A 305 -9.12 15.42 11.60
N GLU A 306 -10.10 15.17 12.46
CA GLU A 306 -10.86 13.91 12.53
C GLU A 306 -12.29 14.15 13.03
N GLY A 307 -13.12 13.10 12.98
CA GLY A 307 -14.53 13.16 13.37
C GLY A 307 -15.49 13.47 12.21
N HIS A 308 -14.99 13.44 10.99
CA HIS A 308 -15.73 13.65 9.75
C HIS A 308 -16.51 12.40 9.34
N LYS A 309 -17.52 12.54 8.48
CA LYS A 309 -18.20 11.38 7.88
C LYS A 309 -17.43 10.85 6.68
N TYR A 310 -17.03 11.72 5.76
CA TYR A 310 -16.14 11.36 4.66
C TYR A 310 -15.45 12.62 4.12
N THR A 311 -14.13 12.67 4.27
CA THR A 311 -13.30 13.79 3.83
C THR A 311 -12.95 13.68 2.36
N GLU A 312 -12.96 14.80 1.63
CA GLU A 312 -12.68 14.87 0.19
C GLU A 312 -12.19 16.29 -0.21
N GLY A 313 -11.70 16.44 -1.43
CA GLY A 313 -11.54 17.71 -2.16
C GLY A 313 -10.78 18.79 -1.42
N PRO A 314 -9.55 18.54 -0.92
CA PRO A 314 -8.77 19.57 -0.32
C PRO A 314 -8.30 20.56 -1.40
N ALA A 315 -8.35 21.86 -1.11
CA ALA A 315 -7.93 22.92 -2.02
C ALA A 315 -7.16 24.02 -1.29
N VAL A 316 -6.07 24.50 -1.90
CA VAL A 316 -5.23 25.57 -1.36
C VAL A 316 -5.62 26.92 -1.94
N ALA A 317 -5.83 27.89 -1.06
CA ALA A 317 -6.14 29.28 -1.41
C ALA A 317 -4.85 30.10 -1.62
N PRO A 318 -4.92 31.25 -2.33
CA PRO A 318 -3.77 32.14 -2.50
C PRO A 318 -3.14 32.65 -1.20
N ASN A 319 -3.90 32.71 -0.10
CA ASN A 319 -3.40 33.10 1.22
C ASN A 319 -2.74 31.94 1.99
N GLY A 320 -2.66 30.73 1.40
CA GLY A 320 -2.07 29.54 2.02
C GLY A 320 -3.04 28.71 2.86
N ASP A 321 -4.29 29.13 3.05
CA ASP A 321 -5.29 28.31 3.73
C ASP A 321 -5.62 27.06 2.91
N VAL A 322 -5.90 25.95 3.59
CA VAL A 322 -6.36 24.71 2.96
C VAL A 322 -7.81 24.47 3.34
N SER A 323 -8.71 24.39 2.37
CA SER A 323 -10.09 23.97 2.59
C SER A 323 -10.25 22.48 2.27
N PHE A 324 -11.21 21.79 2.87
CA PHE A 324 -11.58 20.41 2.53
C PHE A 324 -13.07 20.17 2.83
N ILE A 325 -13.61 19.09 2.30
CA ILE A 325 -15.04 18.77 2.37
C ILE A 325 -15.31 17.69 3.42
N ASP A 326 -16.41 17.80 4.19
CA ASP A 326 -17.11 16.64 4.79
C ASP A 326 -18.40 16.38 4.01
N GLY A 327 -18.31 15.51 3.02
CA GLY A 327 -19.27 15.43 1.90
C GLY A 327 -20.67 15.00 2.34
N PRO A 328 -20.83 13.94 3.15
CA PRO A 328 -22.12 13.51 3.66
C PRO A 328 -22.81 14.57 4.53
N ARG A 329 -22.05 15.47 5.17
CA ARG A 329 -22.60 16.58 5.95
C ARG A 329 -22.86 17.84 5.13
N GLY A 330 -22.36 17.91 3.88
CA GLY A 330 -22.45 19.11 3.07
C GLY A 330 -21.64 20.28 3.65
N GLU A 331 -20.55 19.98 4.35
CA GLU A 331 -19.73 20.98 5.04
C GLU A 331 -18.41 21.22 4.29
N ILE A 332 -17.92 22.46 4.33
CA ILE A 332 -16.54 22.80 3.97
C ILE A 332 -15.85 23.26 5.25
N TRP A 333 -14.67 22.71 5.48
CA TRP A 333 -13.77 23.03 6.57
C TRP A 333 -12.54 23.73 6.05
N LYS A 334 -11.89 24.53 6.89
CA LYS A 334 -10.70 25.32 6.56
C LYS A 334 -9.63 25.12 7.61
N ILE A 335 -8.40 24.90 7.16
CA ILE A 335 -7.17 24.83 7.94
C ILE A 335 -6.43 26.14 7.67
N ALA A 336 -6.36 27.00 8.69
CA ALA A 336 -5.69 28.29 8.52
C ALA A 336 -4.17 28.09 8.37
N ALA A 337 -3.56 28.85 7.46
CA ALA A 337 -2.14 28.76 7.15
C ALA A 337 -1.28 28.81 8.44
N GLY A 338 -0.37 27.84 8.59
CA GLY A 338 0.54 27.76 9.73
C GLY A 338 -0.06 27.23 11.05
N THR A 339 -1.37 26.97 11.13
CA THR A 339 -2.03 26.64 12.41
C THR A 339 -2.40 25.17 12.62
N ASN A 340 -2.33 24.33 11.57
CA ASN A 340 -2.77 22.92 11.56
C ASN A 340 -4.14 22.68 12.24
N LYS A 341 -4.98 23.71 12.33
CA LYS A 341 -6.28 23.67 13.03
C LYS A 341 -7.39 23.82 12.02
N ALA A 342 -8.23 22.80 11.91
CA ALA A 342 -9.42 22.85 11.08
C ALA A 342 -10.59 23.52 11.81
N THR A 343 -11.26 24.45 11.13
CA THR A 343 -12.50 25.10 11.56
C THR A 343 -13.54 25.02 10.47
N LYS A 344 -14.80 24.84 10.82
CA LYS A 344 -15.89 24.81 9.84
C LYS A 344 -16.02 26.18 9.16
N PHE A 345 -16.16 26.19 7.84
CA PHE A 345 -16.27 27.39 7.01
C PHE A 345 -17.65 27.50 6.34
N VAL A 346 -18.19 26.38 5.84
CA VAL A 346 -19.55 26.29 5.25
C VAL A 346 -20.24 25.06 5.81
N ASP A 347 -21.53 25.15 6.12
CA ASP A 347 -22.32 24.08 6.75
C ASP A 347 -23.64 23.74 6.04
N ASP A 348 -23.89 24.34 4.88
CA ASP A 348 -25.08 24.08 4.05
C ASP A 348 -24.73 24.09 2.56
N LEU A 349 -23.98 23.07 2.12
CA LEU A 349 -23.66 22.87 0.70
C LEU A 349 -23.80 21.39 0.31
N PRO A 350 -25.03 20.83 0.34
CA PRO A 350 -25.25 19.41 0.12
C PRO A 350 -24.73 18.96 -1.25
N GLY A 351 -24.07 17.80 -1.25
CA GLY A 351 -23.50 17.20 -2.46
C GLY A 351 -22.22 17.85 -2.96
N VAL A 352 -21.60 18.76 -2.21
CA VAL A 352 -20.26 19.25 -2.54
C VAL A 352 -19.26 18.10 -2.61
N SER A 353 -18.48 18.05 -3.69
CA SER A 353 -17.59 16.92 -4.01
C SER A 353 -16.21 17.32 -4.48
N ALA A 354 -15.95 18.60 -4.75
CA ALA A 354 -14.61 19.10 -5.01
C ALA A 354 -14.54 20.61 -4.80
N LEU A 355 -13.32 21.10 -4.54
CA LEU A 355 -13.00 22.50 -4.31
C LEU A 355 -11.83 22.93 -5.20
N MET A 356 -11.86 24.15 -5.70
CA MET A 356 -10.68 24.80 -6.29
C MET A 356 -10.75 26.31 -6.08
N TYR A 357 -9.62 26.92 -5.75
CA TYR A 357 -9.52 28.37 -5.69
C TYR A 357 -9.02 28.95 -7.01
N ASP A 358 -9.41 30.18 -7.30
CA ASP A 358 -8.69 31.00 -8.28
C ASP A 358 -7.76 32.03 -7.61
N ALA A 359 -7.06 32.82 -8.43
CA ALA A 359 -6.07 33.79 -7.96
C ALA A 359 -6.71 34.96 -7.19
N ALA A 360 -8.03 35.19 -7.34
CA ALA A 360 -8.77 36.21 -6.60
C ALA A 360 -9.30 35.68 -5.24
N GLY A 361 -9.03 34.42 -4.91
CA GLY A 361 -9.50 33.79 -3.67
C GLY A 361 -10.98 33.37 -3.72
N ARG A 362 -11.60 33.32 -4.91
CA ARG A 362 -12.95 32.78 -5.07
C ARG A 362 -12.86 31.24 -5.06
N LEU A 363 -13.77 30.60 -4.33
CA LEU A 363 -13.84 29.15 -4.17
C LEU A 363 -14.89 28.57 -5.11
N TYR A 364 -14.50 27.64 -5.98
CA TYR A 364 -15.40 26.94 -6.90
C TYR A 364 -15.65 25.53 -6.37
N CYS A 365 -16.92 25.14 -6.36
CA CYS A 365 -17.40 23.92 -5.78
C CYS A 365 -18.16 23.08 -6.83
N ALA A 366 -17.72 21.85 -7.07
CA ALA A 366 -18.54 20.86 -7.77
C ALA A 366 -19.60 20.32 -6.80
N ARG A 367 -20.86 20.24 -7.22
CA ARG A 367 -21.95 19.72 -6.39
C ARG A 367 -22.68 18.60 -7.10
N ASN A 368 -22.23 17.37 -6.88
CA ASN A 368 -22.69 16.18 -7.59
C ASN A 368 -24.20 15.89 -7.45
N LYS A 369 -24.80 16.13 -6.29
CA LYS A 369 -26.25 15.93 -6.08
C LYS A 369 -27.10 17.03 -6.69
N ALA A 370 -26.60 18.27 -6.63
CA ALA A 370 -27.30 19.43 -7.18
C ALA A 370 -27.07 19.60 -8.69
N LEU A 371 -26.10 18.86 -9.26
CA LEU A 371 -25.67 18.97 -10.65
C LEU A 371 -25.28 20.41 -11.02
N THR A 372 -24.56 21.09 -10.12
CA THR A 372 -24.16 22.49 -10.26
C THR A 372 -22.67 22.69 -9.99
N VAL A 373 -22.10 23.70 -10.67
CA VAL A 373 -20.85 24.32 -10.24
C VAL A 373 -21.19 25.63 -9.55
N THR A 374 -20.83 25.76 -8.28
CA THR A 374 -21.13 26.94 -7.46
C THR A 374 -19.84 27.69 -7.14
N ARG A 375 -19.84 29.01 -7.27
CA ARG A 375 -18.78 29.89 -6.78
C ARG A 375 -19.16 30.48 -5.43
N ILE A 376 -18.22 30.52 -4.50
CA ILE A 376 -18.29 31.25 -3.24
C ILE A 376 -17.25 32.36 -3.30
N ASP A 377 -17.72 33.61 -3.29
CA ASP A 377 -16.86 34.79 -3.28
C ASP A 377 -16.23 35.02 -1.88
N PRO A 378 -15.14 35.78 -1.75
CA PRO A 378 -14.49 36.01 -0.45
C PRO A 378 -15.38 36.62 0.63
N ASP A 379 -16.45 37.31 0.23
CA ASP A 379 -17.49 37.86 1.11
C ASP A 379 -18.53 36.81 1.57
N GLY A 380 -18.43 35.57 1.06
CA GLY A 380 -19.35 34.47 1.34
C GLY A 380 -20.52 34.34 0.38
N ARG A 381 -20.69 35.25 -0.60
CA ARG A 381 -21.77 35.19 -1.59
C ARG A 381 -21.63 33.96 -2.47
N ARG A 382 -22.74 33.22 -2.63
CA ARG A 382 -22.79 31.98 -3.42
C ARG A 382 -23.53 32.22 -4.74
N THR A 383 -22.96 31.74 -5.84
CA THR A 383 -23.52 31.86 -7.19
C THR A 383 -23.41 30.54 -7.93
N ASP A 384 -24.53 29.97 -8.37
CA ASP A 384 -24.49 28.82 -9.28
C ASP A 384 -24.13 29.31 -10.69
N LEU A 385 -23.03 28.78 -11.22
CA LEU A 385 -22.47 29.20 -12.52
C LEU A 385 -23.05 28.39 -13.68
N CYS A 386 -23.40 27.13 -13.42
CA CYS A 386 -24.09 26.27 -14.37
C CYS A 386 -24.86 25.16 -13.65
N SER A 387 -25.77 24.51 -14.36
CA SER A 387 -26.59 23.41 -13.84
C SER A 387 -26.91 22.35 -14.90
N GLY A 388 -27.31 21.15 -14.47
CA GLY A 388 -27.97 20.16 -15.32
C GLY A 388 -27.07 19.10 -15.95
N VAL A 389 -25.78 19.09 -15.59
CA VAL A 389 -24.82 18.04 -15.97
C VAL A 389 -24.15 17.50 -14.72
N SER A 390 -23.75 16.23 -14.75
CA SER A 390 -23.01 15.67 -13.61
C SER A 390 -21.65 16.37 -13.45
N CYS A 391 -21.25 16.56 -12.19
CA CYS A 391 -19.97 17.13 -11.80
C CYS A 391 -19.42 16.34 -10.61
N ASN A 392 -18.11 16.06 -10.59
CA ASN A 392 -17.47 15.41 -9.44
C ASN A 392 -16.24 16.17 -8.97
N ASP A 393 -15.25 16.35 -9.84
CA ASP A 393 -14.07 17.18 -9.59
C ASP A 393 -13.96 18.33 -10.60
N LEU A 394 -13.18 19.36 -10.30
CA LEU A 394 -13.01 20.53 -11.17
C LEU A 394 -11.60 21.13 -11.10
N VAL A 395 -11.21 21.83 -12.17
CA VAL A 395 -10.03 22.71 -12.20
C VAL A 395 -10.43 24.04 -12.83
N VAL A 396 -9.94 25.12 -12.23
CA VAL A 396 -10.27 26.49 -12.63
C VAL A 396 -9.05 27.10 -13.31
N LEU A 397 -9.24 27.57 -14.54
CA LEU A 397 -8.27 28.35 -15.32
C LEU A 397 -8.82 29.75 -15.56
N GLU A 398 -7.97 30.66 -16.03
CA GLU A 398 -8.30 32.07 -16.25
C GLU A 398 -9.49 32.30 -17.21
N HIS A 399 -9.74 31.39 -18.15
CA HIS A 399 -10.76 31.55 -19.18
C HIS A 399 -11.84 30.47 -19.14
N GLY A 400 -11.76 29.52 -18.20
CA GLY A 400 -12.76 28.48 -18.10
C GLY A 400 -12.51 27.46 -16.99
N ILE A 401 -13.55 26.71 -16.70
CA ILE A 401 -13.57 25.66 -15.67
C ILE A 401 -13.75 24.33 -16.38
N TYR A 402 -12.81 23.40 -16.18
CA TYR A 402 -13.01 22.01 -16.57
C TYR A 402 -13.54 21.23 -15.38
N PHE A 403 -14.48 20.31 -15.62
CA PHE A 403 -15.00 19.43 -14.59
C PHE A 403 -15.41 18.08 -15.14
N THR A 404 -15.27 17.04 -14.33
CA THR A 404 -15.64 15.67 -14.74
C THR A 404 -17.13 15.45 -14.66
N GLY A 405 -17.70 14.82 -15.69
CA GLY A 405 -19.08 14.36 -15.72
C GLY A 405 -19.17 12.83 -15.66
N PRO A 406 -19.23 12.22 -14.46
CA PRO A 406 -19.22 10.76 -14.32
C PRO A 406 -20.41 10.05 -14.97
N THR A 407 -21.58 10.69 -15.06
CA THR A 407 -22.79 10.09 -15.62
C THR A 407 -22.70 10.04 -17.14
N GLU A 408 -22.24 11.11 -17.76
CA GLU A 408 -22.15 11.25 -19.22
C GLU A 408 -20.84 10.66 -19.78
N GLN A 409 -19.94 10.18 -18.91
CA GLN A 409 -18.58 9.74 -19.28
C GLN A 409 -17.86 10.82 -20.09
N ALA A 410 -17.91 12.06 -19.59
CA ALA A 410 -17.45 13.24 -20.28
C ALA A 410 -16.55 14.11 -19.40
N VAL A 411 -15.81 15.00 -20.06
CA VAL A 411 -15.23 16.18 -19.42
C VAL A 411 -15.95 17.40 -19.98
N TRP A 412 -16.45 18.24 -19.09
CA TRP A 412 -17.15 19.46 -19.41
C TRP A 412 -16.21 20.67 -19.31
N TYR A 413 -16.51 21.71 -20.07
CA TYR A 413 -15.84 23.01 -20.01
C TYR A 413 -16.87 24.12 -19.92
N LEU A 414 -16.75 24.99 -18.92
CA LEU A 414 -17.54 26.19 -18.77
C LEU A 414 -16.64 27.42 -19.02
N PRO A 415 -16.81 28.15 -20.14
CA PRO A 415 -16.08 29.38 -20.38
C PRO A 415 -16.46 30.47 -19.36
N ILE A 416 -15.48 31.19 -18.82
CA ILE A 416 -15.71 32.28 -17.85
C ILE A 416 -15.00 33.57 -18.26
N ASP A 417 -15.50 34.72 -17.80
CA ASP A 417 -14.82 36.01 -17.89
C ASP A 417 -13.78 36.19 -16.75
N ALA A 418 -13.11 37.35 -16.73
CA ALA A 418 -12.11 37.66 -15.70
C ALA A 418 -12.71 37.72 -14.28
N ASP A 419 -13.99 38.06 -14.19
CA ASP A 419 -14.77 38.09 -12.96
C ASP A 419 -15.32 36.71 -12.57
N GLY A 420 -14.96 35.66 -13.32
CA GLY A 420 -15.34 34.28 -13.07
C GLY A 420 -16.83 34.02 -13.34
N ASN A 421 -17.48 34.87 -14.13
CA ASN A 421 -18.87 34.68 -14.54
C ASN A 421 -18.93 33.91 -15.86
N PRO A 422 -19.96 33.06 -16.07
CA PRO A 422 -20.10 32.31 -17.32
C PRO A 422 -20.21 33.24 -18.54
N ARG A 423 -19.50 32.90 -19.62
CA ARG A 423 -19.68 33.57 -20.92
C ARG A 423 -20.79 32.90 -21.73
N GLY A 424 -21.35 33.63 -22.69
CA GLY A 424 -22.36 33.11 -23.61
C GLY A 424 -23.69 32.84 -22.90
N ASP A 425 -24.32 31.70 -23.19
CA ASP A 425 -25.59 31.30 -22.59
C ASP A 425 -25.42 30.61 -21.21
N GLY A 426 -24.20 30.61 -20.67
CA GLY A 426 -23.88 30.02 -19.36
C GLY A 426 -23.92 28.49 -19.34
N LYS A 427 -23.99 27.83 -20.50
CA LYS A 427 -24.01 26.36 -20.57
C LYS A 427 -22.60 25.78 -20.69
N PRO A 428 -22.31 24.70 -19.97
CA PRO A 428 -21.09 23.95 -20.16
C PRO A 428 -21.12 23.23 -21.51
N ILE A 429 -19.98 23.19 -22.18
CA ILE A 429 -19.78 22.43 -23.42
C ILE A 429 -19.08 21.12 -23.11
N GLN A 430 -19.42 20.05 -23.83
CA GLN A 430 -18.67 18.81 -23.74
C GLN A 430 -17.29 19.02 -24.36
N ALA A 431 -16.26 19.13 -23.53
CA ALA A 431 -14.90 19.41 -23.94
C ALA A 431 -14.27 18.18 -24.63
N GLY A 432 -14.61 16.98 -24.14
CA GLY A 432 -14.17 15.71 -24.72
C GLY A 432 -14.86 14.51 -24.09
N LYS A 433 -14.65 13.34 -24.71
CA LYS A 433 -15.05 12.06 -24.11
C LYS A 433 -14.12 11.75 -22.93
N GLY A 434 -14.70 11.47 -21.77
CA GLY A 434 -13.98 11.08 -20.57
C GLY A 434 -13.63 9.58 -20.54
N PRO A 435 -12.88 9.15 -19.52
CA PRO A 435 -12.70 7.73 -19.20
C PRO A 435 -14.01 7.05 -18.77
N LYS A 436 -13.95 5.77 -18.35
CA LYS A 436 -15.14 5.01 -17.93
C LYS A 436 -15.83 5.64 -16.73
N LYS A 437 -15.07 6.03 -15.70
CA LYS A 437 -15.56 6.79 -14.55
C LYS A 437 -14.68 8.02 -14.33
N PRO A 438 -14.91 9.13 -15.06
CA PRO A 438 -14.19 10.38 -14.87
C PRO A 438 -14.32 10.85 -13.42
N ASN A 439 -13.18 11.12 -12.78
CA ASN A 439 -13.13 11.56 -11.39
C ASN A 439 -12.16 12.73 -11.20
N GLY A 440 -11.07 12.58 -10.43
CA GLY A 440 -10.12 13.65 -10.20
C GLY A 440 -9.50 14.17 -11.49
N LEU A 441 -9.25 15.48 -11.55
CA LEU A 441 -8.59 16.10 -12.71
C LEU A 441 -7.68 17.25 -12.31
N ILE A 442 -6.61 17.44 -13.09
CA ILE A 442 -5.66 18.53 -12.89
C ILE A 442 -4.99 18.87 -14.21
N VAL A 443 -4.51 20.11 -14.36
CA VAL A 443 -3.73 20.52 -15.53
C VAL A 443 -2.23 20.35 -15.29
N THR A 444 -1.47 20.13 -16.36
CA THR A 444 -0.01 20.23 -16.32
C THR A 444 0.43 21.64 -15.88
N PRO A 445 1.64 21.80 -15.31
CA PRO A 445 2.14 23.10 -14.83
C PRO A 445 2.13 24.20 -15.89
N ASP A 446 2.30 23.83 -17.16
CA ASP A 446 2.26 24.74 -18.32
C ASP A 446 0.84 24.96 -18.88
N ARG A 447 -0.16 24.31 -18.29
CA ARG A 447 -1.59 24.35 -18.62
C ARG A 447 -1.89 23.90 -20.05
N ARG A 448 -1.04 23.03 -20.63
CA ARG A 448 -1.21 22.52 -22.00
C ARG A 448 -1.94 21.19 -22.08
N PHE A 449 -1.91 20.41 -21.01
CA PHE A 449 -2.61 19.13 -20.94
C PHE A 449 -3.49 19.04 -19.70
N LEU A 450 -4.60 18.31 -19.84
CA LEU A 450 -5.52 17.95 -18.77
C LEU A 450 -5.34 16.46 -18.44
N MET A 451 -5.05 16.16 -17.18
CA MET A 451 -5.00 14.82 -16.63
C MET A 451 -6.35 14.49 -16.00
N VAL A 452 -6.91 13.32 -16.32
CA VAL A 452 -8.25 12.91 -15.82
C VAL A 452 -8.20 11.46 -15.34
N VAL A 453 -8.52 11.24 -14.07
CA VAL A 453 -8.54 9.92 -13.45
C VAL A 453 -9.73 9.11 -13.95
N ASP A 454 -9.48 7.83 -14.27
CA ASP A 454 -10.51 6.81 -14.38
C ASP A 454 -10.67 6.07 -13.05
N ALA A 455 -11.70 6.41 -12.26
CA ALA A 455 -11.91 5.83 -10.94
C ALA A 455 -12.34 4.36 -10.97
N GLU A 456 -12.76 3.84 -12.12
CA GLU A 456 -13.04 2.41 -12.35
C GLU A 456 -11.92 1.70 -13.14
N GLY A 457 -10.92 2.45 -13.60
CA GLY A 457 -9.81 1.95 -14.40
C GLY A 457 -8.50 1.87 -13.63
N ARG A 458 -7.41 1.71 -14.40
CA ARG A 458 -6.01 1.73 -13.92
C ARG A 458 -5.19 2.84 -14.58
N TYR A 459 -5.86 3.82 -15.17
CA TYR A 459 -5.20 4.88 -15.92
C TYR A 459 -5.64 6.27 -15.47
N VAL A 460 -4.68 7.18 -15.45
CA VAL A 460 -4.95 8.61 -15.64
C VAL A 460 -4.83 8.91 -17.13
N TRP A 461 -5.87 9.48 -17.68
CA TRP A 461 -5.95 9.87 -19.09
C TRP A 461 -5.32 11.24 -19.29
N SER A 462 -4.69 11.44 -20.45
CA SER A 462 -4.10 12.70 -20.86
C SER A 462 -4.84 13.26 -22.07
N TYR A 463 -5.10 14.56 -22.06
CA TYR A 463 -5.73 15.30 -23.15
C TYR A 463 -4.95 16.58 -23.41
N LYS A 464 -4.71 16.93 -24.67
CA LYS A 464 -4.21 18.26 -25.03
C LYS A 464 -5.35 19.27 -24.99
N ILE A 465 -5.12 20.41 -24.34
CA ILE A 465 -6.08 21.52 -24.29
C ILE A 465 -5.95 22.36 -25.56
N ASP A 466 -7.05 22.56 -26.27
CA ASP A 466 -7.18 23.63 -27.26
C ASP A 466 -7.57 24.94 -26.56
N ALA A 467 -6.59 25.81 -26.34
CA ALA A 467 -6.79 27.06 -25.60
C ALA A 467 -7.78 28.03 -26.27
N ALA A 468 -8.04 27.90 -27.58
CA ALA A 468 -8.96 28.79 -28.29
C ALA A 468 -10.43 28.40 -28.05
N THR A 469 -10.71 27.10 -27.92
CA THR A 469 -12.08 26.58 -27.87
C THR A 469 -12.44 25.94 -26.54
N GLY A 470 -11.45 25.61 -25.72
CA GLY A 470 -11.61 24.79 -24.53
C GLY A 470 -11.79 23.30 -24.81
N LYS A 471 -11.79 22.85 -26.08
CA LYS A 471 -11.91 21.43 -26.41
C LYS A 471 -10.68 20.63 -26.01
N LEU A 472 -10.90 19.34 -25.77
CA LEU A 472 -9.87 18.37 -25.44
C LEU A 472 -9.54 17.52 -26.68
N LEU A 473 -8.27 17.53 -27.05
CA LEU A 473 -7.71 16.79 -28.19
C LEU A 473 -6.88 15.60 -27.71
N TYR A 474 -6.76 14.57 -28.54
CA TYR A 474 -5.83 13.45 -28.36
C TYR A 474 -5.97 12.68 -27.03
N GLY A 475 -7.20 12.54 -26.53
CA GLY A 475 -7.50 11.80 -25.30
C GLY A 475 -7.08 10.33 -25.37
N GLN A 476 -6.24 9.88 -24.44
CA GLN A 476 -5.79 8.49 -24.34
C GLN A 476 -5.46 8.09 -22.89
N PRO A 477 -5.59 6.79 -22.53
CA PRO A 477 -4.99 6.27 -21.29
C PRO A 477 -3.48 6.51 -21.34
N TYR A 478 -2.91 7.11 -20.29
CA TYR A 478 -1.51 7.56 -20.34
C TYR A 478 -0.69 7.06 -19.15
N SER A 479 -1.09 7.40 -17.92
CA SER A 479 -0.35 7.01 -16.72
C SER A 479 -0.96 5.78 -16.07
N TYR A 480 -0.20 4.69 -15.93
CA TYR A 480 -0.66 3.46 -15.28
C TYR A 480 -0.45 3.53 -13.76
N VAL A 481 -1.51 3.32 -12.98
CA VAL A 481 -1.46 3.26 -11.51
C VAL A 481 -1.40 1.82 -11.00
N HIS A 482 -0.57 1.56 -9.98
CA HIS A 482 -0.50 0.26 -9.31
C HIS A 482 -1.69 0.04 -8.38
N THR A 483 -2.14 -1.21 -8.28
CA THR A 483 -3.32 -1.62 -7.49
C THR A 483 -3.03 -2.94 -6.77
N PRO A 484 -3.74 -3.28 -5.67
CA PRO A 484 -3.76 -4.65 -5.18
C PRO A 484 -4.18 -5.61 -6.30
N GLN A 485 -3.65 -6.83 -6.28
CA GLN A 485 -3.86 -7.77 -7.39
C GLN A 485 -5.27 -8.36 -7.43
N ASP A 486 -5.86 -8.58 -6.27
CA ASP A 486 -7.22 -9.10 -6.12
C ASP A 486 -8.30 -8.01 -6.28
N ASP A 487 -7.88 -6.84 -6.76
CA ASP A 487 -8.75 -5.70 -7.02
C ASP A 487 -8.70 -5.28 -8.49
N MET A 488 -9.89 -5.20 -9.08
CA MET A 488 -10.05 -4.79 -10.48
C MET A 488 -10.08 -3.27 -10.64
N ILE A 489 -10.32 -2.53 -9.56
CA ILE A 489 -10.50 -1.07 -9.57
C ILE A 489 -9.34 -0.42 -8.83
N GLY A 490 -8.57 0.43 -9.53
CA GLY A 490 -7.40 1.06 -8.92
C GLY A 490 -7.71 2.01 -7.77
N GLY A 491 -8.97 2.45 -7.67
CA GLY A 491 -9.43 3.34 -6.62
C GLY A 491 -8.70 4.68 -6.64
N ALA A 492 -8.12 5.03 -7.79
CA ALA A 492 -7.58 6.35 -8.04
C ALA A 492 -8.72 7.38 -7.95
N ASP A 493 -8.42 8.52 -7.36
CA ASP A 493 -9.43 9.53 -7.04
C ASP A 493 -8.84 10.93 -7.26
N GLY A 494 -8.65 11.73 -6.22
CA GLY A 494 -8.07 13.07 -6.33
C GLY A 494 -6.60 13.13 -6.72
N VAL A 495 -6.22 14.24 -7.35
CA VAL A 495 -4.90 14.46 -7.94
C VAL A 495 -4.38 15.89 -7.72
N THR A 496 -3.07 16.04 -7.65
CA THR A 496 -2.37 17.34 -7.67
C THR A 496 -1.05 17.22 -8.45
N MET A 497 -0.38 18.34 -8.74
CA MET A 497 0.90 18.33 -9.46
C MET A 497 2.00 19.17 -8.78
N THR A 498 3.24 18.83 -9.11
CA THR A 498 4.45 19.63 -8.82
C THR A 498 4.88 20.42 -10.05
N LYS A 499 5.69 21.48 -9.86
CA LYS A 499 6.21 22.34 -10.94
C LYS A 499 7.06 21.59 -11.97
N ASP A 500 7.74 20.53 -11.54
CA ASP A 500 8.53 19.68 -12.44
C ASP A 500 7.68 18.74 -13.32
N GLY A 501 6.35 18.76 -13.15
CA GLY A 501 5.41 17.96 -13.92
C GLY A 501 5.11 16.59 -13.32
N SER A 502 5.54 16.29 -12.08
CA SER A 502 5.13 15.06 -11.41
C SER A 502 3.66 15.13 -10.99
N LEU A 503 2.90 14.10 -11.33
CA LEU A 503 1.50 13.93 -10.95
C LEU A 503 1.42 13.10 -9.67
N LEU A 504 0.71 13.60 -8.67
CA LEU A 504 0.42 12.89 -7.42
C LEU A 504 -1.02 12.40 -7.48
N VAL A 505 -1.23 11.10 -7.27
CA VAL A 505 -2.54 10.45 -7.36
C VAL A 505 -2.86 9.71 -6.07
N ALA A 506 -3.99 10.02 -5.44
CA ALA A 506 -4.52 9.26 -4.32
C ALA A 506 -5.05 7.90 -4.80
N THR A 507 -4.50 6.79 -4.29
CA THR A 507 -4.94 5.41 -4.63
C THR A 507 -5.04 4.50 -3.41
N LYS A 508 -5.51 3.26 -3.62
CA LYS A 508 -5.58 2.22 -2.58
C LYS A 508 -4.21 1.84 -1.98
N LEU A 509 -3.13 1.99 -2.74
CA LEU A 509 -1.77 1.68 -2.30
C LEU A 509 -1.10 2.85 -1.58
N GLY A 510 -1.55 4.09 -1.79
CA GLY A 510 -0.90 5.29 -1.27
C GLY A 510 -1.03 6.49 -2.21
N ILE A 511 -0.18 7.50 -2.01
CA ILE A 511 -0.01 8.57 -3.00
C ILE A 511 1.02 8.10 -4.02
N GLN A 512 0.59 7.83 -5.24
CA GLN A 512 1.49 7.45 -6.34
C GLN A 512 2.00 8.70 -7.04
N ILE A 513 3.32 8.88 -7.05
CA ILE A 513 4.01 9.94 -7.77
C ILE A 513 4.43 9.40 -9.13
N ILE A 514 3.93 10.08 -10.16
CA ILE A 514 4.04 9.70 -11.56
C ILE A 514 4.85 10.77 -12.26
N ASP A 515 5.89 10.36 -12.98
CA ASP A 515 6.68 11.30 -13.78
C ASP A 515 5.94 11.75 -15.05
N PRO A 516 6.41 12.79 -15.76
CA PRO A 516 5.71 13.28 -16.95
C PRO A 516 5.51 12.24 -18.08
N PRO A 517 6.41 11.24 -18.28
CA PRO A 517 6.14 10.10 -19.18
C PRO A 517 5.06 9.13 -18.74
N GLY A 518 4.48 9.28 -17.54
CA GLY A 518 3.38 8.46 -17.04
C GLY A 518 3.81 7.25 -16.20
N ARG A 519 5.05 7.23 -15.67
CA ARG A 519 5.60 6.12 -14.88
C ARG A 519 5.51 6.42 -13.39
N VAL A 520 4.86 5.53 -12.64
CA VAL A 520 4.94 5.55 -11.17
C VAL A 520 6.36 5.18 -10.75
N HIS A 521 7.03 6.10 -10.04
CA HIS A 521 8.38 5.94 -9.53
C HIS A 521 8.48 6.03 -8.00
N LEU A 522 7.46 6.58 -7.32
CA LEU A 522 7.36 6.57 -5.86
C LEU A 522 5.91 6.40 -5.40
N ILE A 523 5.68 5.67 -4.32
CA ILE A 523 4.39 5.45 -3.68
C ILE A 523 4.55 5.72 -2.19
N LEU A 524 3.99 6.84 -1.74
CA LEU A 524 4.00 7.21 -0.32
C LEU A 524 2.99 6.37 0.43
N SER A 525 3.39 5.82 1.58
CA SER A 525 2.49 4.99 2.39
C SER A 525 1.28 5.80 2.85
N ARG A 526 0.13 5.12 2.98
CA ARG A 526 -1.09 5.75 3.49
C ARG A 526 -0.91 6.24 4.93
N PRO A 527 -1.49 7.38 5.32
CA PRO A 527 -1.47 7.84 6.71
C PRO A 527 -2.31 6.95 7.64
N SER A 528 -3.32 6.27 7.08
CA SER A 528 -4.25 5.40 7.78
C SER A 528 -4.67 4.25 6.88
N LEU A 529 -4.75 3.05 7.46
CA LEU A 529 -5.34 1.88 6.82
C LEU A 529 -6.89 1.91 6.89
N SER A 530 -7.45 2.64 7.86
CA SER A 530 -8.88 2.88 7.96
C SER A 530 -9.31 4.00 7.03
N GLY A 531 -10.30 3.71 6.17
CA GLY A 531 -10.88 4.68 5.24
C GLY A 531 -10.13 4.83 3.92
N LYS A 532 -10.84 5.20 2.85
CA LYS A 532 -10.27 5.45 1.53
C LYS A 532 -9.43 6.73 1.54
N LEU A 533 -8.22 6.68 0.98
CA LEU A 533 -7.45 7.87 0.60
C LEU A 533 -8.13 8.50 -0.62
N SER A 534 -8.85 9.59 -0.43
CA SER A 534 -9.77 10.14 -1.42
C SER A 534 -9.16 11.25 -2.27
N ASN A 535 -8.38 12.15 -1.67
CA ASN A 535 -7.88 13.31 -2.43
C ASN A 535 -6.64 13.93 -1.77
N CYS A 536 -5.90 14.75 -2.51
CA CYS A 536 -4.63 15.35 -2.05
C CYS A 536 -4.36 16.72 -2.68
N VAL A 537 -3.66 17.59 -1.94
CA VAL A 537 -3.22 18.91 -2.43
C VAL A 537 -1.87 19.29 -1.82
N LEU A 538 -1.03 19.97 -2.58
CA LEU A 538 0.20 20.59 -2.07
C LEU A 538 -0.10 22.03 -1.64
N ALA A 539 0.37 22.41 -0.45
CA ALA A 539 0.09 23.71 0.17
C ALA A 539 1.25 24.16 1.09
N GLY A 540 1.01 25.22 1.87
CA GLY A 540 2.01 25.87 2.70
C GLY A 540 2.82 26.91 1.93
N GLU A 541 3.66 27.67 2.65
CA GLU A 541 4.42 28.82 2.12
C GLU A 541 5.17 28.51 0.82
N ASN A 542 5.74 27.30 0.72
CA ASN A 542 6.52 26.85 -0.43
C ASN A 542 5.83 25.73 -1.24
N MET A 543 4.52 25.53 -1.08
CA MET A 543 3.76 24.44 -1.74
C MET A 543 4.38 23.05 -1.52
N SER A 544 5.03 22.85 -0.36
CA SER A 544 5.79 21.65 -0.04
C SER A 544 5.16 20.79 1.04
N THR A 545 4.02 21.20 1.59
CA THR A 545 3.25 20.39 2.54
C THR A 545 2.14 19.66 1.80
N LEU A 546 2.18 18.33 1.82
CA LEU A 546 1.14 17.50 1.23
C LEU A 546 0.01 17.29 2.24
N TYR A 547 -1.19 17.77 1.91
CA TYR A 547 -2.41 17.49 2.65
C TYR A 547 -3.17 16.37 1.94
N VAL A 548 -3.74 15.45 2.71
CA VAL A 548 -4.54 14.34 2.18
C VAL A 548 -5.81 14.15 2.98
N THR A 549 -6.86 13.75 2.28
CA THR A 549 -8.15 13.34 2.86
C THR A 549 -8.23 11.81 2.85
N CYS A 550 -8.57 11.22 4.00
CA CYS A 550 -8.52 9.77 4.20
C CYS A 550 -9.64 9.32 5.13
N GLY A 551 -10.74 8.82 4.56
CA GLY A 551 -11.92 8.38 5.31
C GLY A 551 -12.53 9.51 6.12
N SER A 552 -12.49 9.41 7.45
CA SER A 552 -13.03 10.40 8.39
C SER A 552 -11.99 11.42 8.88
N LYS A 553 -10.79 11.45 8.26
CA LYS A 553 -9.63 12.17 8.76
C LYS A 553 -8.88 12.94 7.66
N VAL A 554 -8.20 14.00 8.07
CA VAL A 554 -7.28 14.80 7.24
C VAL A 554 -5.89 14.72 7.85
N PHE A 555 -4.89 14.51 7.00
CA PHE A 555 -3.48 14.45 7.40
C PHE A 555 -2.65 15.45 6.59
N SER A 556 -1.52 15.85 7.16
CA SER A 556 -0.48 16.60 6.46
C SER A 556 0.87 15.92 6.61
N ARG A 557 1.78 16.17 5.66
CA ARG A 557 3.18 15.76 5.73
C ARG A 557 4.04 16.83 5.07
N ALA A 558 5.03 17.35 5.77
CA ALA A 558 6.02 18.23 5.15
C ALA A 558 6.92 17.41 4.20
N THR A 559 7.22 17.96 3.03
CA THR A 559 8.01 17.30 1.99
C THR A 559 9.02 18.28 1.40
N LYS A 560 9.85 17.79 0.47
CA LYS A 560 10.71 18.62 -0.40
C LYS A 560 10.11 18.82 -1.80
N LEU A 561 8.87 18.37 -2.02
CA LEU A 561 8.17 18.58 -3.28
C LEU A 561 7.92 20.07 -3.51
N ASP A 562 7.95 20.50 -4.76
CA ASP A 562 7.63 21.86 -5.17
C ASP A 562 6.30 21.86 -5.91
N GLY A 563 5.21 22.03 -5.16
CA GLY A 563 3.84 22.00 -5.67
C GLY A 563 3.49 23.19 -6.56
N ILE A 564 2.44 23.03 -7.37
CA ILE A 564 1.83 24.13 -8.12
C ILE A 564 0.31 24.05 -8.06
N ALA A 565 -0.32 25.16 -7.71
CA ALA A 565 -1.77 25.32 -7.79
C ALA A 565 -2.16 25.93 -9.15
N PRO A 566 -3.32 25.58 -9.73
CA PRO A 566 -3.77 26.11 -11.01
C PRO A 566 -3.82 27.65 -11.10
N TRP A 567 -4.09 28.32 -9.99
CA TRP A 567 -4.14 29.78 -9.91
C TRP A 567 -2.75 30.46 -9.93
N GLN A 568 -1.66 29.73 -9.69
CA GLN A 568 -0.30 30.25 -9.79
C GLN A 568 0.13 30.39 -11.26
N PRO A 569 1.06 31.32 -11.59
CA PRO A 569 1.58 31.46 -12.95
C PRO A 569 2.05 30.12 -13.54
N ALA A 570 1.75 29.89 -14.81
CA ALA A 570 2.12 28.65 -15.50
C ALA A 570 3.66 28.49 -15.58
N VAL A 571 4.15 27.26 -15.42
CA VAL A 571 5.57 26.92 -15.44
C VAL A 571 5.82 25.84 -16.48
N GLN A 572 6.83 26.00 -17.31
CA GLN A 572 7.25 24.95 -18.23
C GLN A 572 8.01 23.85 -17.47
N PRO A 573 7.51 22.61 -17.41
CA PRO A 573 8.23 21.53 -16.75
C PRO A 573 9.51 21.17 -17.55
N PRO A 574 10.55 20.65 -16.87
CA PRO A 574 11.76 20.22 -17.54
C PRO A 574 11.48 19.09 -18.54
N LYS A 575 12.37 18.93 -19.52
CA LYS A 575 12.31 17.78 -20.43
C LYS A 575 12.45 16.48 -19.62
N PRO A 576 11.56 15.48 -19.82
CA PRO A 576 11.63 14.22 -19.09
C PRO A 576 12.97 13.49 -19.27
N ARG A 577 13.39 12.80 -18.20
CA ARG A 577 14.60 11.96 -18.17
C ARG A 577 14.21 10.49 -17.96
N LEU A 578 15.10 9.57 -18.34
CA LEU A 578 14.88 8.14 -18.17
C LEU A 578 15.05 7.69 -16.73
#